data_AF-A0A9W6AZX5-F1
#
_entry.id   AF-A0A9W6AZX5-F1
#
_cell.length_a   1.000
_cell.length_b   1.000
_cell.length_c   1.000
_cell.angle_alpha   90.00
_cell.angle_beta   90.00
_cell.angle_gamma   90.00
#
_symmetry.space_group_name_H-M   'P 1'
#
loop_
_entity.id
_entity.type
_entity.pdbx_description
1 polymer ?
#
loop_
_entity_poly.entity_id
_entity_poly.type
_entity_poly.pdbx_seq_one_letter_code
_entity_poly.pdbx_strand_id
1 'polypeptide(L)'
;MTTSLSDNMVLSPSGVCRTFDAKADGYGRGEAINVLYIKRLSSAKQANDPIRAVIRSTAVNYDGKTANISAPSVQSQESLIRNAYQKAGFNDLSVTAFFECHGTGTVADDAAETTAIDNCFKPDGVIIGALKPNFGHSEGASGITSLIKAILSLERSTIPPNFNRPFRAHEMAADRRQRVSINGFGIGGANAHVILDSAADVCGNFQDSQTSESVTGVKLLVVSAQGSKSLESRIKQEDILRLDRALKGLGDPPSWSLQEELCRTSDSRVDEAEVCQPLCTAIQIGLVNLLASWGVQPAAVVGHSSGEIAAAYAAGAISEKSAIILAYYRGKLAKQQMGLGEMASIGLSSEEKAWAQDRISLA
;
A
#
# COMPACT_ATOMS: atom_id res chain seq x y z
N MET A 1 2.43 19.67 7.05
CA MET A 1 2.64 18.45 7.86
C MET A 1 3.98 17.80 7.54
N THR A 2 4.30 17.54 6.27
CA THR A 2 5.57 16.89 5.85
C THR A 2 6.83 17.60 6.33
N THR A 3 6.94 18.93 6.17
CA THR A 3 8.08 19.72 6.68
C THR A 3 8.24 19.57 8.18
N SER A 4 7.14 19.74 8.94
CA SER A 4 7.14 19.56 10.40
C SER A 4 7.54 18.13 10.84
N LEU A 5 7.20 17.08 10.09
CA LEU A 5 7.61 15.71 10.41
C LEU A 5 9.09 15.43 10.10
N SER A 6 9.61 16.04 9.02
CA SER A 6 11.05 16.05 8.73
C SER A 6 11.83 16.80 9.81
N ASP A 7 11.34 17.97 10.24
CA ASP A 7 11.99 18.80 11.26
C ASP A 7 12.02 18.11 12.64
N ASN A 8 11.08 17.21 12.90
CA ASN A 8 11.02 16.38 14.11
C ASN A 8 11.75 15.02 13.96
N MET A 9 12.48 14.79 12.87
CA MET A 9 13.30 13.60 12.62
C MET A 9 12.55 12.26 12.70
N VAL A 10 11.25 12.27 12.39
CA VAL A 10 10.41 11.05 12.40
C VAL A 10 10.46 10.33 11.03
N LEU A 11 10.75 11.09 9.97
CA LEU A 11 10.86 10.57 8.61
C LEU A 11 12.29 10.10 8.32
N SER A 12 12.40 8.91 7.72
CA SER A 12 13.68 8.43 7.19
C SER A 12 14.13 9.32 6.03
N PRO A 13 15.36 9.86 6.03
CA PRO A 13 15.90 10.62 4.89
C PRO A 13 15.92 9.82 3.59
N SER A 14 16.00 8.48 3.70
CA SER A 14 15.99 7.57 2.55
C SER A 14 14.59 7.18 2.08
N GLY A 15 13.54 7.57 2.81
CA GLY A 15 12.17 7.19 2.50
C GLY A 15 11.87 5.71 2.71
N VAL A 16 12.67 4.98 3.49
CA VAL A 16 12.50 3.53 3.75
C VAL A 16 12.30 3.27 5.23
N CYS A 17 11.34 2.40 5.58
CA CYS A 17 11.19 1.92 6.95
C CYS A 17 12.21 0.78 7.20
N ARG A 18 13.28 1.06 7.94
CA ARG A 18 14.29 0.04 8.30
C ARG A 18 13.93 -0.69 9.58
N THR A 19 12.73 -1.25 9.61
CA THR A 19 12.17 -1.92 10.78
C THR A 19 13.07 -3.06 11.27
N PHE A 20 13.41 -3.03 12.55
CA PHE A 20 14.30 -3.96 13.25
C PHE A 20 15.76 -3.96 12.77
N ASP A 21 16.21 -2.90 12.10
CA ASP A 21 17.61 -2.72 11.70
C ASP A 21 18.33 -1.78 12.67
N ALA A 22 19.62 -2.03 12.94
CA ALA A 22 20.44 -1.13 13.76
C ALA A 22 20.61 0.27 13.13
N LYS A 23 20.37 0.40 11.82
CA LYS A 23 20.39 1.65 11.05
C LYS A 23 18.99 2.28 10.87
N ALA A 24 18.01 1.87 11.68
CA ALA A 24 16.71 2.52 11.78
C ALA A 24 16.86 4.04 11.98
N ASP A 25 16.25 4.84 11.11
CA ASP A 25 16.42 6.29 11.04
C ASP A 25 15.09 7.04 10.83
N GLY A 26 13.96 6.38 11.10
CA GLY A 26 12.62 6.90 10.86
C GLY A 26 11.85 6.02 9.89
N TYR A 27 10.64 6.47 9.55
CA TYR A 27 9.79 5.74 8.60
C TYR A 27 9.77 6.42 7.22
N GLY A 28 9.63 5.59 6.18
CA GLY A 28 9.29 6.03 4.83
C GLY A 28 7.78 6.17 4.67
N ARG A 29 7.29 7.30 4.17
CA ARG A 29 5.84 7.48 3.96
C ARG A 29 5.33 6.55 2.86
N GLY A 30 4.14 6.00 3.07
CA GLY A 30 3.37 5.28 2.06
C GLY A 30 1.97 5.85 1.94
N GLU A 31 1.23 5.40 0.95
CA GLU A 31 -0.18 5.75 0.77
C GLU A 31 -0.99 4.45 0.61
N ALA A 32 -2.19 4.42 1.18
CA ALA A 32 -3.09 3.29 1.04
C ALA A 32 -4.54 3.74 1.20
N ILE A 33 -5.43 3.15 0.41
CA ILE A 33 -6.87 3.19 0.62
C ILE A 33 -7.29 1.74 0.87
N ASN A 34 -7.80 1.48 2.07
CA ASN A 34 -8.20 0.15 2.49
C ASN A 34 -9.68 0.14 2.84
N VAL A 35 -10.36 -0.96 2.52
CA VAL A 35 -11.75 -1.20 2.90
C VAL A 35 -11.86 -2.61 3.46
N LEU A 36 -12.52 -2.73 4.62
CA LEU A 36 -12.90 -4.01 5.21
C LEU A 36 -14.40 -4.03 5.43
N TYR A 37 -15.01 -5.18 5.15
CA TYR A 37 -16.40 -5.43 5.48
C TYR A 37 -16.46 -6.38 6.67
N ILE A 38 -17.03 -5.90 7.78
CA ILE A 38 -17.06 -6.63 9.06
C ILE A 38 -18.51 -6.94 9.41
N LYS A 39 -18.78 -8.22 9.67
CA LYS A 39 -20.07 -8.71 10.19
C LYS A 39 -19.86 -9.50 11.46
N ARG A 40 -20.92 -9.63 12.26
CA ARG A 40 -20.96 -10.66 13.30
C ARG A 40 -20.81 -12.03 12.63
N LEU A 41 -20.00 -12.91 13.21
CA LEU A 41 -19.73 -14.22 12.64
C LEU A 41 -21.01 -15.02 12.39
N SER A 42 -21.98 -14.97 13.30
CA SER A 42 -23.29 -15.62 13.13
C SER A 42 -24.06 -15.11 11.91
N SER A 43 -24.06 -13.79 11.68
CA SER A 43 -24.72 -13.17 10.53
C SER A 43 -24.01 -13.48 9.21
N ALA A 44 -22.68 -13.56 9.20
CA ALA A 44 -21.91 -13.98 8.03
C ALA A 44 -22.20 -15.45 7.69
N LYS A 45 -22.21 -16.34 8.70
CA LYS A 45 -22.57 -17.75 8.53
C LYS A 45 -24.01 -17.93 8.03
N GLN A 46 -24.97 -17.21 8.61
CA GLN A 46 -26.38 -17.28 8.20
C GLN A 46 -26.59 -16.77 6.77
N ALA A 47 -25.86 -15.73 6.36
CA ALA A 47 -25.92 -15.18 5.01
C ALA A 47 -25.05 -15.94 4.00
N ASN A 48 -24.29 -16.95 4.46
CA ASN A 48 -23.30 -17.66 3.67
C ASN A 48 -22.26 -16.72 3.01
N ASP A 49 -21.85 -15.67 3.71
CA ASP A 49 -20.83 -14.75 3.23
C ASP A 49 -19.42 -15.36 3.31
N PRO A 50 -18.48 -14.94 2.45
CA PRO A 50 -17.09 -15.33 2.59
C PRO A 50 -16.48 -14.77 3.88
N ILE A 51 -15.97 -15.66 4.74
CA ILE A 51 -15.29 -15.31 5.98
C ILE A 51 -13.79 -15.52 5.79
N ARG A 52 -13.02 -14.43 5.78
CA ARG A 52 -11.57 -14.47 5.51
C ARG A 52 -10.74 -14.66 6.79
N ALA A 53 -11.18 -14.08 7.90
CA ALA A 53 -10.63 -14.27 9.23
C ALA A 53 -11.68 -13.91 10.29
N VAL A 54 -11.40 -14.23 11.55
CA VAL A 54 -12.28 -13.89 12.69
C VAL A 54 -11.54 -12.97 13.65
N ILE A 55 -12.08 -11.75 13.85
CA ILE A 55 -11.58 -10.85 14.91
C ILE A 55 -11.99 -11.43 16.25
N ARG A 56 -11.01 -11.88 17.04
CA ARG A 56 -11.22 -12.47 18.35
C ARG A 56 -11.28 -11.43 19.47
N SER A 57 -10.48 -10.38 19.35
CA SER A 57 -10.43 -9.30 20.32
C SER A 57 -9.75 -8.07 19.72
N THR A 58 -10.14 -6.90 20.22
CA THR A 58 -9.46 -5.64 19.99
C THR A 58 -9.26 -4.93 21.32
N ALA A 59 -8.18 -4.18 21.44
CA ALA A 59 -7.93 -3.33 22.59
C ALA A 59 -7.30 -2.01 22.13
N VAL A 60 -7.53 -0.96 22.92
CA VAL A 60 -6.87 0.34 22.77
C VAL A 60 -6.46 0.84 24.15
N ASN A 61 -5.34 1.55 24.22
CA ASN A 61 -4.91 2.27 25.41
C ASN A 61 -4.00 3.46 25.03
N TYR A 62 -3.38 4.08 26.02
CA TYR A 62 -2.53 5.24 25.84
C TYR A 62 -1.25 5.12 26.67
N ASP A 63 -0.15 5.68 26.17
CA ASP A 63 1.15 5.66 26.84
C ASP A 63 1.21 6.57 28.07
N GLY A 64 0.31 7.55 28.17
CA GLY A 64 0.24 8.46 29.30
C GLY A 64 1.42 9.42 29.34
N LYS A 65 2.02 9.60 30.53
CA LYS A 65 3.15 10.52 30.72
C LYS A 65 4.47 9.81 30.45
N THR A 66 5.07 10.09 29.31
CA THR A 66 6.42 9.64 28.91
C THR A 66 7.39 10.83 28.85
N ALA A 67 8.64 10.59 28.45
CA ALA A 67 9.68 11.63 28.41
C ALA A 67 9.34 12.81 27.48
N ASN A 68 8.65 12.52 26.39
CA ASN A 68 8.03 13.49 25.48
C ASN A 68 6.83 12.83 24.81
N ILE A 69 5.94 13.61 24.17
CA ILE A 69 4.67 13.11 23.62
C ILE A 69 4.84 11.95 22.60
N SER A 70 6.00 11.85 21.96
CA SER A 70 6.30 10.83 20.95
C SER A 70 7.07 9.63 21.49
N ALA A 71 7.47 9.64 22.76
CA ALA A 71 8.25 8.55 23.35
C ALA A 71 7.34 7.35 23.67
N PRO A 72 7.66 6.13 23.18
CA PRO A 72 6.85 4.94 23.40
C PRO A 72 6.95 4.44 24.85
N SER A 73 5.93 3.70 25.30
CA SER A 73 5.95 3.02 26.61
C SER A 73 5.83 1.50 26.47
N VAL A 74 6.89 0.79 26.85
CA VAL A 74 6.92 -0.69 26.91
C VAL A 74 5.79 -1.22 27.80
N GLN A 75 5.61 -0.64 28.99
CA GLN A 75 4.60 -1.09 29.96
C GLN A 75 3.18 -0.94 29.42
N SER A 76 2.90 0.16 28.73
CA SER A 76 1.60 0.40 28.12
C SER A 76 1.34 -0.56 26.96
N GLN A 77 2.33 -0.84 26.12
CA GLN A 77 2.22 -1.81 25.02
C GLN A 77 2.05 -3.24 25.54
N GLU A 78 2.75 -3.65 26.60
CA GLU A 78 2.54 -4.95 27.25
C GLU A 78 1.12 -5.08 27.82
N SER A 79 0.68 -4.05 28.56
CA SER A 79 -0.64 -4.02 29.17
C SER A 79 -1.74 -4.11 28.10
N LEU A 80 -1.54 -3.46 26.95
CA LEU A 80 -2.43 -3.53 25.80
C LEU A 80 -2.55 -4.96 25.26
N ILE A 81 -1.41 -5.62 25.00
CA ILE A 81 -1.36 -6.99 24.48
C ILE A 81 -2.07 -7.93 25.47
N ARG A 82 -1.67 -7.92 26.75
CA ARG A 82 -2.27 -8.79 27.78
C ARG A 82 -3.76 -8.54 27.93
N ASN A 83 -4.22 -7.29 27.89
CA ASN A 83 -5.64 -6.95 27.96
C ASN A 83 -6.43 -7.55 26.78
N ALA A 84 -5.89 -7.48 25.55
CA ALA A 84 -6.53 -8.04 24.38
C ALA A 84 -6.68 -9.57 24.48
N TYR A 85 -5.62 -10.28 24.91
CA TYR A 85 -5.63 -11.73 25.11
C TYR A 85 -6.57 -12.14 26.24
N GLN A 86 -6.54 -11.42 27.37
CA GLN A 86 -7.45 -11.65 28.49
C GLN A 86 -8.92 -11.48 28.07
N LYS A 87 -9.26 -10.41 27.34
CA LYS A 87 -10.60 -10.18 26.78
C LYS A 87 -11.05 -11.29 25.84
N ALA A 88 -10.11 -11.87 25.08
CA ALA A 88 -10.38 -12.98 24.19
C ALA A 88 -10.55 -14.33 24.90
N GLY A 89 -10.23 -14.40 26.21
CA GLY A 89 -10.18 -15.64 26.99
C GLY A 89 -8.97 -16.52 26.66
N PHE A 90 -7.89 -15.94 26.13
CA PHE A 90 -6.68 -16.67 25.74
C PHE A 90 -5.61 -16.54 26.82
N ASN A 91 -5.38 -17.63 27.55
CA ASN A 91 -4.34 -17.70 28.57
C ASN A 91 -3.00 -18.20 28.02
N ASP A 92 -3.04 -18.97 26.92
CA ASP A 92 -1.86 -19.46 26.23
C ASP A 92 -1.61 -18.63 24.96
N LEU A 93 -0.50 -17.89 24.96
CA LEU A 93 -0.07 -17.04 23.85
C LEU A 93 0.81 -17.79 22.85
N SER A 94 1.30 -18.98 23.19
CA SER A 94 2.23 -19.76 22.35
C SER A 94 1.57 -20.17 21.02
N VAL A 95 0.25 -20.32 20.99
CA VAL A 95 -0.54 -20.65 19.79
C VAL A 95 -0.59 -19.52 18.76
N THR A 96 -0.07 -18.33 19.06
CA THR A 96 0.06 -17.25 18.08
C THR A 96 1.30 -17.49 17.22
N ALA A 97 1.11 -17.72 15.92
CA ALA A 97 2.22 -17.98 14.99
C ALA A 97 2.95 -16.70 14.56
N PHE A 98 2.22 -15.60 14.40
CA PHE A 98 2.77 -14.38 13.81
C PHE A 98 2.29 -13.13 14.54
N PHE A 99 3.23 -12.21 14.74
CA PHE A 99 2.99 -10.89 15.27
C PHE A 99 3.36 -9.83 14.22
N GLU A 100 2.35 -9.18 13.66
CA GLU A 100 2.49 -8.03 12.78
C GLU A 100 2.67 -6.77 13.63
N CYS A 101 3.92 -6.36 13.78
CA CYS A 101 4.31 -5.19 14.55
C CYS A 101 3.85 -3.90 13.88
N HIS A 102 3.77 -2.83 14.67
CA HIS A 102 3.69 -1.49 14.13
C HIS A 102 4.98 -1.15 13.38
N GLY A 103 6.15 -1.35 14.00
CA GLY A 103 7.44 -1.42 13.32
C GLY A 103 7.76 -0.26 12.38
N THR A 104 7.82 0.97 12.91
CA THR A 104 8.07 2.19 12.12
C THR A 104 9.46 2.23 11.51
N GLY A 105 10.44 1.54 12.09
CA GLY A 105 11.84 1.71 11.71
C GLY A 105 12.49 2.90 12.42
N THR A 106 12.01 3.27 13.61
CA THR A 106 12.75 4.12 14.55
C THR A 106 13.40 3.22 15.61
N VAL A 107 14.61 3.55 16.05
CA VAL A 107 15.35 2.71 17.02
C VAL A 107 14.57 2.57 18.33
N ALA A 108 13.97 3.66 18.82
CA ALA A 108 13.26 3.66 20.08
C ALA A 108 11.94 2.88 20.03
N ASP A 109 11.13 3.07 18.98
CA ASP A 109 9.84 2.39 18.86
C ASP A 109 10.03 0.90 18.62
N ASP A 110 10.94 0.52 17.71
CA ASP A 110 11.19 -0.88 17.40
C ASP A 110 11.75 -1.62 18.63
N ALA A 111 12.64 -0.99 19.41
CA ALA A 111 13.17 -1.58 20.64
C ALA A 111 12.10 -1.72 21.73
N ALA A 112 11.26 -0.69 21.91
CA ALA A 112 10.18 -0.74 22.90
C ALA A 112 9.14 -1.81 22.55
N GLU A 113 8.72 -1.86 21.28
CA GLU A 113 7.73 -2.81 20.79
C GLU A 113 8.23 -4.26 20.87
N THR A 114 9.45 -4.52 20.40
CA THR A 114 10.03 -5.86 20.48
C THR A 114 10.22 -6.33 21.92
N THR A 115 10.59 -5.44 22.84
CA THR A 115 10.68 -5.75 24.28
C THR A 115 9.32 -6.09 24.87
N ALA A 116 8.28 -5.30 24.56
CA ALA A 116 6.92 -5.55 25.06
C ALA A 116 6.37 -6.89 24.57
N ILE A 117 6.62 -7.24 23.30
CA ILE A 117 6.24 -8.53 22.72
C ILE A 117 7.01 -9.65 23.43
N ASP A 118 8.33 -9.55 23.56
CA ASP A 118 9.15 -10.59 24.22
C ASP A 118 8.69 -10.87 25.65
N ASN A 119 8.36 -9.82 26.42
CA ASN A 119 7.83 -9.96 27.78
C ASN A 119 6.45 -10.66 27.83
N CYS A 120 5.64 -10.55 26.78
CA CYS A 120 4.33 -11.21 26.69
C CYS A 120 4.41 -12.66 26.20
N PHE A 121 5.34 -12.98 25.30
CA PHE A 121 5.40 -14.27 24.60
C PHE A 121 6.49 -15.22 25.09
N LYS A 122 7.32 -14.82 26.06
CA LYS A 122 8.24 -15.74 26.73
C LYS A 122 7.50 -16.88 27.46
N PRO A 123 8.08 -18.11 27.52
CA PRO A 123 9.40 -18.47 27.00
C PRO A 123 9.42 -18.87 25.51
N ASP A 124 8.27 -19.19 24.91
CA ASP A 124 8.19 -19.79 23.57
C ASP A 124 8.49 -18.82 22.42
N GLY A 125 8.32 -17.52 22.67
CA GLY A 125 8.50 -16.46 21.69
C GLY A 125 7.45 -16.48 20.58
N VAL A 126 7.56 -15.54 19.65
CA VAL A 126 6.67 -15.42 18.48
C VAL A 126 7.46 -14.88 17.29
N ILE A 127 7.11 -15.31 16.07
CA ILE A 127 7.71 -14.73 14.86
C ILE A 127 7.12 -13.33 14.68
N ILE A 128 8.00 -12.33 14.62
CA ILE A 128 7.61 -10.93 14.39
C ILE A 128 7.90 -10.53 12.94
N GLY A 129 7.10 -9.59 12.43
CA GLY A 129 7.30 -8.97 11.11
C GLY A 129 6.59 -7.63 11.04
N ALA A 130 6.80 -6.91 9.95
CA ALA A 130 6.14 -5.63 9.72
C ALA A 130 5.88 -5.41 8.23
N LEU A 131 4.77 -4.78 7.88
CA LEU A 131 4.45 -4.44 6.50
C LEU A 131 5.27 -3.25 5.98
N LYS A 132 5.57 -2.30 6.85
CA LYS A 132 6.11 -0.98 6.50
C LYS A 132 7.42 -1.02 5.70
N PRO A 133 8.35 -1.98 5.89
CA PRO A 133 9.52 -2.12 5.01
C PRO A 133 9.17 -2.36 3.53
N ASN A 134 7.99 -2.94 3.24
CA ASN A 134 7.58 -3.34 1.89
C ASN A 134 6.73 -2.27 1.18
N PHE A 135 5.97 -1.45 1.92
CA PHE A 135 4.97 -0.51 1.36
C PHE A 135 5.04 0.92 1.93
N GLY A 136 5.98 1.19 2.84
CA GLY A 136 6.00 2.43 3.61
C GLY A 136 4.91 2.47 4.69
N HIS A 137 4.96 3.51 5.51
CA HIS A 137 3.97 3.79 6.53
C HIS A 137 2.83 4.61 5.94
N SER A 138 1.66 3.99 5.75
CA SER A 138 0.47 4.65 5.23
C SER A 138 -0.35 5.42 6.28
N GLU A 139 0.33 5.97 7.29
CA GLU A 139 -0.23 6.73 8.41
C GLU A 139 -1.59 6.19 8.92
N GLY A 140 -2.67 6.96 8.80
CA GLY A 140 -4.01 6.57 9.28
C GLY A 140 -4.56 5.27 8.68
N ALA A 141 -4.07 4.86 7.50
CA ALA A 141 -4.46 3.59 6.88
C ALA A 141 -3.63 2.39 7.37
N SER A 142 -2.50 2.62 8.06
CA SER A 142 -1.49 1.58 8.33
C SER A 142 -2.01 0.38 9.10
N GLY A 143 -2.88 0.58 10.10
CA GLY A 143 -3.42 -0.53 10.89
C GLY A 143 -4.23 -1.50 10.04
N ILE A 144 -5.04 -0.97 9.12
CA ILE A 144 -5.87 -1.77 8.21
C ILE A 144 -5.00 -2.47 7.16
N THR A 145 -3.95 -1.83 6.64
CA THR A 145 -3.02 -2.47 5.69
C THR A 145 -2.32 -3.67 6.34
N SER A 146 -1.86 -3.51 7.59
CA SER A 146 -1.27 -4.60 8.38
C SER A 146 -2.29 -5.71 8.67
N LEU A 147 -3.56 -5.38 8.90
CA LEU A 147 -4.63 -6.37 9.06
C LEU A 147 -4.83 -7.21 7.79
N ILE A 148 -4.83 -6.57 6.62
CA ILE A 148 -4.95 -7.27 5.32
C ILE A 148 -3.79 -8.25 5.12
N LYS A 149 -2.54 -7.81 5.40
CA LYS A 149 -1.38 -8.71 5.38
C LYS A 149 -1.57 -9.89 6.31
N ALA A 150 -2.01 -9.66 7.55
CA ALA A 150 -2.20 -10.70 8.55
C ALA A 150 -3.26 -11.73 8.12
N ILE A 151 -4.37 -11.28 7.50
CA ILE A 151 -5.40 -12.16 6.92
C ILE A 151 -4.82 -13.02 5.80
N LEU A 152 -4.08 -12.42 4.87
CA LEU A 152 -3.43 -13.16 3.77
C LEU A 152 -2.38 -14.16 4.29
N SER A 153 -1.68 -13.82 5.38
CA SER A 153 -0.74 -14.74 6.03
C SER A 153 -1.44 -15.95 6.62
N LEU A 154 -2.59 -15.76 7.30
CA LEU A 154 -3.41 -16.86 7.83
C LEU A 154 -3.90 -17.79 6.70
N GLU A 155 -4.46 -17.22 5.64
CA GLU A 155 -4.99 -18.00 4.50
C GLU A 155 -3.93 -18.85 3.81
N ARG A 156 -2.71 -18.32 3.71
CA ARG A 156 -1.59 -19.00 3.05
C ARG A 156 -0.69 -19.75 4.01
N SER A 157 -0.99 -19.72 5.32
CA SER A 157 -0.09 -20.22 6.37
C SER A 157 1.37 -19.77 6.19
N THR A 158 1.58 -18.54 5.71
CA THR A 158 2.88 -18.03 5.28
C THR A 158 3.08 -16.60 5.74
N ILE A 159 4.21 -16.31 6.36
CA ILE A 159 4.63 -14.97 6.76
C ILE A 159 5.54 -14.42 5.66
N PRO A 160 5.12 -13.37 4.93
CA PRO A 160 5.95 -12.78 3.89
C PRO A 160 7.16 -12.05 4.50
N PRO A 161 8.31 -11.99 3.79
CA PRO A 161 9.52 -11.38 4.31
C PRO A 161 9.41 -9.86 4.42
N ASN A 162 10.05 -9.29 5.45
CA ASN A 162 10.36 -7.87 5.49
C ASN A 162 11.42 -7.55 4.42
N PHE A 163 11.17 -6.55 3.57
CA PHE A 163 12.04 -6.25 2.42
C PHE A 163 13.50 -5.89 2.79
N ASN A 164 13.74 -5.38 4.00
CA ASN A 164 15.07 -5.01 4.50
C ASN A 164 15.87 -6.19 5.09
N ARG A 165 15.31 -7.40 5.09
CA ARG A 165 15.94 -8.64 5.57
C ARG A 165 16.01 -9.66 4.42
N PRO A 166 16.85 -10.71 4.51
CA PRO A 166 16.92 -11.72 3.46
C PRO A 166 15.53 -12.21 3.06
N PHE A 167 15.23 -12.17 1.75
CA PHE A 167 13.90 -12.37 1.18
C PHE A 167 13.48 -13.84 1.24
N ARG A 168 13.13 -14.31 2.44
CA ARG A 168 12.63 -15.68 2.67
C ARG A 168 11.30 -15.62 3.41
N ALA A 169 10.25 -16.07 2.74
CA ALA A 169 8.97 -16.30 3.39
C ALA A 169 9.11 -17.42 4.44
N HIS A 170 8.42 -17.27 5.57
CA HIS A 170 8.42 -18.26 6.64
C HIS A 170 7.07 -18.99 6.63
N GLU A 171 7.10 -20.31 6.58
CA GLU A 171 5.89 -21.10 6.76
C GLU A 171 5.50 -21.09 8.25
N MET A 172 4.21 -20.88 8.52
CA MET A 172 3.70 -20.88 9.89
C MET A 172 3.64 -22.33 10.39
N ALA A 173 4.17 -22.57 11.59
CA ALA A 173 4.14 -23.90 12.19
C ALA A 173 2.69 -24.40 12.30
N ALA A 174 2.45 -25.66 11.92
CA ALA A 174 1.10 -26.22 11.77
C ALA A 174 0.28 -26.19 13.07
N ASP A 175 0.95 -26.25 14.22
CA ASP A 175 0.41 -26.18 15.58
C ASP A 175 0.14 -24.74 16.06
N ARG A 176 0.65 -23.72 15.36
CA ARG A 176 0.53 -22.30 15.73
C ARG A 176 -0.20 -21.45 14.70
N ARG A 177 -0.49 -21.98 13.50
CA ARG A 177 -1.08 -21.21 12.37
C ARG A 177 -2.50 -20.68 12.61
N GLN A 178 -3.08 -20.98 13.76
CA GLN A 178 -4.42 -20.56 14.13
C GLN A 178 -4.55 -19.04 14.29
N ARG A 179 -3.53 -18.38 14.84
CA ARG A 179 -3.67 -17.02 15.37
C ARG A 179 -2.54 -16.09 14.95
N VAL A 180 -2.93 -14.85 14.69
CA VAL A 180 -2.01 -13.73 14.49
C VAL A 180 -2.41 -12.52 15.33
N SER A 181 -1.41 -11.76 15.75
CA SER A 181 -1.55 -10.51 16.49
C SER A 181 -1.09 -9.33 15.64
N ILE A 182 -1.74 -8.18 15.78
CA ILE A 182 -1.43 -6.97 15.02
C ILE A 182 -1.38 -5.76 15.95
N ASN A 183 -0.31 -4.96 15.88
CA ASN A 183 -0.19 -3.67 16.56
C ASN A 183 -0.40 -2.48 15.61
N GLY A 184 -0.91 -1.39 16.16
CA GLY A 184 -0.98 -0.09 15.50
C GLY A 184 -0.86 1.05 16.50
N PHE A 185 0.21 1.85 16.41
CA PHE A 185 0.51 2.92 17.37
C PHE A 185 0.51 4.27 16.68
N GLY A 186 -0.06 5.27 17.34
CA GLY A 186 -0.03 6.66 16.90
C GLY A 186 1.10 7.42 17.59
N ILE A 187 1.69 8.39 16.89
CA ILE A 187 2.80 9.21 17.40
C ILE A 187 2.47 9.93 18.72
N GLY A 188 1.18 10.18 19.03
CA GLY A 188 0.76 10.79 20.30
C GLY A 188 0.60 9.79 21.46
N GLY A 189 1.07 8.55 21.31
CA GLY A 189 0.97 7.50 22.32
C GLY A 189 -0.40 6.83 22.41
N ALA A 190 -1.23 6.91 21.36
CA ALA A 190 -2.50 6.17 21.27
C ALA A 190 -2.26 4.82 20.60
N ASN A 191 -2.56 3.73 21.29
CA ASN A 191 -2.20 2.38 20.83
C ASN A 191 -3.43 1.53 20.57
N ALA A 192 -3.33 0.62 19.60
CA ALA A 192 -4.33 -0.38 19.28
C ALA A 192 -3.70 -1.76 19.05
N HIS A 193 -4.43 -2.80 19.45
CA HIS A 193 -4.05 -4.20 19.22
C HIS A 193 -5.26 -5.00 18.72
N VAL A 194 -5.02 -5.92 17.77
CA VAL A 194 -6.04 -6.82 17.22
C VAL A 194 -5.52 -8.26 17.24
N ILE A 195 -6.39 -9.18 17.63
CA ILE A 195 -6.14 -10.62 17.55
C ILE A 195 -7.07 -11.22 16.49
N LEU A 196 -6.51 -11.91 15.50
CA LEU A 196 -7.25 -12.63 14.47
C LEU A 196 -7.01 -14.13 14.60
N ASP A 197 -8.07 -14.90 14.42
CA ASP A 197 -7.96 -16.33 14.15
C ASP A 197 -8.28 -16.64 12.67
N SER A 198 -7.66 -17.70 12.16
CA SER A 198 -7.95 -18.31 10.86
C SER A 198 -9.43 -18.66 10.74
N ALA A 199 -10.05 -18.26 9.62
CA ALA A 199 -11.42 -18.66 9.33
C ALA A 199 -11.55 -20.19 9.17
N ALA A 200 -10.55 -20.84 8.58
CA ALA A 200 -10.55 -22.29 8.40
C ALA A 200 -10.59 -23.04 9.73
N ASP A 201 -9.81 -22.58 10.72
CA ASP A 201 -9.76 -23.22 12.04
C ASP A 201 -11.01 -22.93 12.88
N VAL A 202 -11.60 -21.74 12.77
CA VAL A 202 -12.79 -21.35 13.57
C VAL A 202 -14.10 -21.88 12.96
N CYS A 203 -14.18 -22.00 11.63
CA CYS A 203 -15.42 -22.38 10.94
C CYS A 203 -15.44 -23.84 10.46
N GLY A 204 -14.28 -24.51 10.32
CA GLY A 204 -14.14 -25.88 9.80
C GLY A 204 -14.38 -25.96 8.29
N ASN A 205 -13.49 -26.66 7.56
CA ASN A 205 -13.51 -26.87 6.09
C ASN A 205 -14.26 -25.78 5.31
N PHE A 206 -13.84 -24.53 5.50
CA PHE A 206 -14.34 -23.45 4.69
C PHE A 206 -13.74 -23.64 3.30
N GLN A 207 -14.60 -24.03 2.35
CA GLN A 207 -14.25 -23.96 0.94
C GLN A 207 -13.98 -22.49 0.66
N ASP A 208 -12.75 -22.15 0.30
CA ASP A 208 -12.50 -20.96 -0.50
C ASP A 208 -13.51 -21.09 -1.64
N SER A 209 -14.56 -20.27 -1.66
CA SER A 209 -15.54 -20.26 -2.73
C SER A 209 -14.87 -19.62 -3.94
N GLN A 210 -13.79 -20.25 -4.39
CA GLN A 210 -13.16 -20.15 -5.69
C GLN A 210 -13.56 -21.39 -6.49
N THR A 211 -14.83 -21.77 -6.48
CA THR A 211 -15.46 -21.89 -7.79
C THR A 211 -15.51 -20.47 -8.33
N SER A 212 -14.58 -20.19 -9.23
CA SER A 212 -14.62 -19.16 -10.27
C SER A 212 -16.05 -18.67 -10.58
N GLU A 213 -16.59 -17.80 -9.74
CA GLU A 213 -17.64 -16.88 -10.16
C GLU A 213 -16.92 -15.61 -10.58
N SER A 214 -17.09 -15.27 -11.86
CA SER A 214 -16.63 -14.03 -12.43
C SER A 214 -17.16 -12.88 -11.58
N VAL A 215 -16.28 -12.28 -10.75
CA VAL A 215 -16.62 -11.09 -9.99
C VAL A 215 -16.84 -9.94 -10.98
N THR A 216 -18.10 -9.74 -11.38
CA THR A 216 -18.55 -8.57 -12.14
C THR A 216 -18.71 -7.41 -11.16
N GLY A 217 -17.61 -6.73 -10.87
CA GLY A 217 -17.58 -5.56 -10.00
C GLY A 217 -16.34 -4.72 -10.26
N VAL A 218 -16.48 -3.39 -10.19
CA VAL A 218 -15.40 -2.43 -10.40
C VAL A 218 -14.30 -2.68 -9.38
N LYS A 219 -13.09 -2.97 -9.85
CA LYS A 219 -11.90 -3.15 -9.01
C LYS A 219 -11.06 -1.87 -9.06
N LEU A 220 -10.98 -1.16 -7.93
CA LEU A 220 -10.02 -0.07 -7.76
C LEU A 220 -8.70 -0.66 -7.27
N LEU A 221 -7.65 -0.47 -8.05
CA LEU A 221 -6.32 -0.97 -7.71
C LEU A 221 -5.35 0.21 -7.69
N VAL A 222 -4.77 0.49 -6.53
CA VAL A 222 -3.81 1.57 -6.31
C VAL A 222 -2.41 1.01 -6.52
N VAL A 223 -1.66 1.58 -7.46
CA VAL A 223 -0.26 1.24 -7.69
C VAL A 223 0.60 2.45 -7.38
N SER A 224 1.48 2.32 -6.37
CA SER A 224 2.49 3.33 -6.04
C SER A 224 3.82 3.00 -6.74
N ALA A 225 4.40 3.98 -7.43
CA ALA A 225 5.73 3.91 -8.04
C ALA A 225 6.61 5.03 -7.46
N GLN A 226 7.28 4.75 -6.34
CA GLN A 226 8.14 5.72 -5.62
C GLN A 226 9.58 5.79 -6.17
N GLY A 227 9.92 5.06 -7.25
CA GLY A 227 11.24 5.14 -7.87
C GLY A 227 11.50 4.16 -9.01
N SER A 228 12.53 4.44 -9.81
CA SER A 228 12.92 3.72 -11.04
C SER A 228 13.08 2.21 -10.85
N LYS A 229 13.77 1.77 -9.79
CA LYS A 229 13.97 0.34 -9.48
C LYS A 229 12.68 -0.41 -9.12
N SER A 230 11.72 0.25 -8.45
CA SER A 230 10.42 -0.35 -8.12
C SER A 230 9.55 -0.48 -9.38
N LEU A 231 9.65 0.50 -10.28
CA LEU A 231 9.01 0.49 -11.59
C LEU A 231 9.55 -0.63 -12.49
N GLU A 232 10.87 -0.77 -12.58
CA GLU A 232 11.56 -1.82 -13.36
C GLU A 232 11.22 -3.25 -12.89
N SER A 233 10.95 -3.45 -11.60
CA SER A 233 10.59 -4.77 -11.06
C SER A 233 9.11 -5.14 -11.26
N ARG A 234 8.24 -4.17 -11.54
CA ARG A 234 6.77 -4.34 -11.59
C ARG A 234 6.21 -4.18 -13.00
N ILE A 235 6.78 -3.30 -13.81
CA ILE A 235 6.50 -3.20 -15.24
C ILE A 235 7.51 -4.06 -15.96
N LYS A 236 7.06 -4.96 -16.84
CA LYS A 236 7.98 -5.72 -17.68
C LYS A 236 8.80 -4.71 -18.47
N GLN A 237 10.12 -4.69 -18.27
CA GLN A 237 11.05 -3.84 -19.03
C GLN A 237 10.83 -3.97 -20.55
N GLU A 238 10.35 -5.13 -21.00
CA GLU A 238 9.95 -5.40 -22.37
C GLU A 238 8.81 -4.49 -22.89
N ASP A 239 7.83 -4.13 -22.06
CA ASP A 239 6.73 -3.24 -22.43
C ASP A 239 7.27 -1.83 -22.72
N ILE A 240 8.08 -1.28 -21.80
CA ILE A 240 8.75 0.01 -22.01
C ILE A 240 9.62 0.00 -23.28
N LEU A 241 10.37 -1.08 -23.53
CA LEU A 241 11.20 -1.23 -24.73
C LEU A 241 10.37 -1.34 -26.03
N ARG A 242 9.16 -1.92 -26.00
CA ARG A 242 8.24 -1.95 -27.15
C ARG A 242 7.71 -0.54 -27.44
N LEU A 243 7.34 0.20 -26.40
CA LEU A 243 6.89 1.58 -26.49
C LEU A 243 8.00 2.51 -27.02
N ASP A 244 9.23 2.34 -26.54
CA ASP A 244 10.39 3.08 -27.04
C ASP A 244 10.65 2.81 -28.53
N ARG A 245 10.52 1.55 -28.96
CA ARG A 245 10.63 1.20 -30.39
C ARG A 245 9.52 1.84 -31.22
N ALA A 246 8.29 1.93 -30.70
CA ALA A 246 7.20 2.61 -31.36
C ALA A 246 7.49 4.10 -31.57
N LEU A 247 8.02 4.79 -30.55
CA LEU A 247 8.40 6.21 -30.64
C LEU A 247 9.61 6.43 -31.55
N LYS A 248 10.63 5.58 -31.48
CA LYS A 248 11.82 5.64 -32.35
C LYS A 248 11.49 5.43 -33.83
N GLY A 249 10.39 4.75 -34.14
CA GLY A 249 9.93 4.52 -35.51
C GLY A 249 9.14 5.67 -36.14
N LEU A 250 8.94 6.78 -35.42
CA LEU A 250 8.27 7.97 -35.95
C LEU A 250 9.19 8.74 -36.93
N GLY A 251 8.60 9.56 -37.79
CA GLY A 251 9.36 10.46 -38.67
C GLY A 251 10.04 11.60 -37.91
N ASP A 252 9.53 11.95 -36.74
CA ASP A 252 10.06 12.95 -35.81
C ASP A 252 10.19 12.38 -34.38
N PRO A 253 11.08 11.39 -34.18
CA PRO A 253 11.19 10.68 -32.91
C PRO A 253 11.72 11.61 -31.80
N PRO A 254 11.39 11.34 -30.53
CA PRO A 254 11.98 12.07 -29.41
C PRO A 254 13.50 11.89 -29.36
N SER A 255 14.23 12.92 -28.92
CA SER A 255 15.68 12.87 -28.68
C SER A 255 16.07 12.11 -27.40
N TRP A 256 15.09 11.57 -26.70
CA TRP A 256 15.18 10.89 -25.42
C TRP A 256 14.36 9.59 -25.48
N SER A 257 14.59 8.66 -24.55
CA SER A 257 13.82 7.42 -24.44
C SER A 257 13.06 7.32 -23.12
N LEU A 258 11.93 6.61 -23.15
CA LEU A 258 11.13 6.31 -21.98
C LEU A 258 11.98 5.60 -20.93
N GLN A 259 12.77 4.60 -21.33
CA GLN A 259 13.63 3.87 -20.40
C GLN A 259 14.65 4.79 -19.72
N GLU A 260 15.41 5.59 -20.47
CA GLU A 260 16.43 6.47 -19.88
C GLU A 260 15.83 7.49 -18.92
N GLU A 261 14.67 8.06 -19.27
CA GLU A 261 14.02 9.07 -18.44
C GLU A 261 13.38 8.46 -17.18
N LEU A 262 12.80 7.26 -17.27
CA LEU A 262 12.30 6.52 -16.09
C LEU A 262 13.43 6.14 -15.12
N CYS A 263 14.64 5.90 -15.64
CA CYS A 263 15.80 5.53 -14.82
C CYS A 263 16.56 6.74 -14.26
N ARG A 264 16.22 7.97 -14.67
CA ARG A 264 16.94 9.19 -14.30
C ARG A 264 16.74 9.52 -12.82
N THR A 265 17.85 9.79 -12.10
CA THR A 265 17.83 10.12 -10.66
C THR A 265 18.21 11.57 -10.34
N SER A 266 18.70 12.32 -11.33
CA SER A 266 19.05 13.76 -11.25
C SER A 266 18.63 14.47 -12.54
N ASP A 267 18.31 15.77 -12.45
CA ASP A 267 17.86 16.60 -13.59
C ASP A 267 16.67 15.98 -14.34
N SER A 268 15.70 15.47 -13.58
CA SER A 268 14.52 14.81 -14.14
C SER A 268 13.64 15.81 -14.89
N ARG A 269 13.13 15.38 -16.05
CA ARG A 269 12.28 16.18 -16.93
C ARG A 269 10.81 15.81 -16.80
N VAL A 270 10.44 15.08 -15.74
CA VAL A 270 9.06 14.59 -15.53
C VAL A 270 8.03 15.72 -15.40
N ASP A 271 8.46 16.93 -15.09
CA ASP A 271 7.56 18.10 -15.01
C ASP A 271 7.32 18.75 -16.37
N GLU A 272 8.11 18.42 -17.40
CA GLU A 272 7.88 18.90 -18.76
C GLU A 272 6.73 18.12 -19.41
N ALA A 273 5.67 18.80 -19.83
CA ALA A 273 4.51 18.16 -20.45
C ALA A 273 4.82 17.24 -21.64
N GLU A 274 5.87 17.56 -22.43
CA GLU A 274 6.31 16.73 -23.56
C GLU A 274 6.88 15.37 -23.15
N VAL A 275 7.39 15.28 -21.92
CA VAL A 275 8.02 14.10 -21.34
C VAL A 275 7.03 13.38 -20.41
N CYS A 276 6.35 14.13 -19.56
CA CYS A 276 5.41 13.63 -18.56
C CYS A 276 4.29 12.78 -19.18
N GLN A 277 3.64 13.29 -20.24
CA GLN A 277 2.48 12.62 -20.84
C GLN A 277 2.81 11.22 -21.41
N PRO A 278 3.82 11.06 -22.27
CA PRO A 278 4.22 9.73 -22.75
C PRO A 278 4.76 8.83 -21.62
N LEU A 279 5.49 9.36 -20.62
CA LEU A 279 5.93 8.57 -19.47
C LEU A 279 4.76 8.02 -18.65
N CYS A 280 3.83 8.88 -18.25
CA CYS A 280 2.63 8.48 -17.50
C CYS A 280 1.83 7.44 -18.28
N THR A 281 1.68 7.63 -19.60
CA THR A 281 0.97 6.67 -20.46
C THR A 281 1.69 5.32 -20.51
N ALA A 282 3.02 5.32 -20.67
CA ALA A 282 3.82 4.10 -20.68
C ALA A 282 3.72 3.32 -19.37
N ILE A 283 3.75 4.02 -18.23
CA ILE A 283 3.54 3.41 -16.92
C ILE A 283 2.13 2.81 -16.83
N GLN A 284 1.10 3.57 -17.19
CA GLN A 284 -0.29 3.10 -17.12
C GLN A 284 -0.53 1.87 -18.01
N ILE A 285 0.01 1.85 -19.23
CA ILE A 285 -0.01 0.68 -20.12
C ILE A 285 0.68 -0.52 -19.46
N GLY A 286 1.89 -0.33 -18.91
CA GLY A 286 2.62 -1.39 -18.22
C GLY A 286 1.85 -1.97 -17.03
N LEU A 287 1.11 -1.12 -16.30
CA LEU A 287 0.22 -1.58 -15.22
C LEU A 287 -0.99 -2.35 -15.74
N VAL A 288 -1.61 -1.91 -16.84
CA VAL A 288 -2.70 -2.64 -17.49
C VAL A 288 -2.22 -4.02 -17.95
N ASN A 289 -1.04 -4.10 -18.57
CA ASN A 289 -0.44 -5.35 -19.02
C ASN A 289 -0.11 -6.29 -17.85
N LEU A 290 0.42 -5.74 -16.76
CA LEU A 290 0.70 -6.50 -15.54
C LEU A 290 -0.60 -7.12 -14.99
N LEU A 291 -1.66 -6.32 -14.88
CA LEU A 291 -2.96 -6.78 -14.40
C LEU A 291 -3.56 -7.86 -15.32
N ALA A 292 -3.50 -7.64 -16.63
CA ALA A 292 -3.93 -8.63 -17.61
C ALA A 292 -3.15 -9.95 -17.48
N SER A 293 -1.83 -9.88 -17.19
CA SER A 293 -1.00 -11.08 -16.96
C SER A 293 -1.38 -11.87 -15.72
N TRP A 294 -2.08 -11.25 -14.77
CA TRP A 294 -2.67 -11.90 -13.59
C TRP A 294 -4.12 -12.35 -13.81
N GLY A 295 -4.62 -12.27 -15.04
CA GLY A 295 -6.00 -12.61 -15.39
C GLY A 295 -7.02 -11.54 -14.99
N VAL A 296 -6.59 -10.32 -14.64
CA VAL A 296 -7.49 -9.22 -14.29
C VAL A 296 -7.80 -8.40 -15.53
N GLN A 297 -9.08 -8.38 -15.92
CA GLN A 297 -9.59 -7.57 -17.03
C GLN A 297 -10.57 -6.51 -16.48
N PRO A 298 -10.46 -5.24 -16.90
CA PRO A 298 -11.39 -4.22 -16.45
C PRO A 298 -12.78 -4.43 -17.07
N ALA A 299 -13.82 -4.44 -16.25
CA ALA A 299 -15.21 -4.47 -16.73
C ALA A 299 -15.66 -3.10 -17.28
N ALA A 300 -15.05 -2.03 -16.79
CA ALA A 300 -15.22 -0.66 -17.28
C ALA A 300 -13.92 0.11 -17.00
N VAL A 301 -13.68 1.16 -17.78
CA VAL A 301 -12.54 2.05 -17.65
C VAL A 301 -13.01 3.49 -17.66
N VAL A 302 -12.37 4.33 -16.87
CA VAL A 302 -12.56 5.77 -16.89
C VAL A 302 -11.17 6.40 -16.84
N GLY A 303 -10.94 7.37 -17.70
CA GLY A 303 -9.74 8.19 -17.67
C GLY A 303 -10.09 9.61 -17.30
N HIS A 304 -9.12 10.34 -16.74
CA HIS A 304 -9.23 11.76 -16.52
C HIS A 304 -8.12 12.46 -17.32
N SER A 305 -8.48 13.37 -18.22
CA SER A 305 -7.55 14.08 -19.11
C SER A 305 -6.58 13.13 -19.84
N SER A 306 -5.26 13.16 -19.57
CA SER A 306 -4.29 12.23 -20.18
C SER A 306 -4.56 10.76 -19.88
N GLY A 307 -5.20 10.46 -18.74
CA GLY A 307 -5.55 9.09 -18.37
C GLY A 307 -6.55 8.44 -19.32
N GLU A 308 -7.29 9.20 -20.14
CA GLU A 308 -8.18 8.65 -21.16
C GLU A 308 -7.45 7.84 -22.23
N ILE A 309 -6.17 8.16 -22.49
CA ILE A 309 -5.35 7.43 -23.46
C ILE A 309 -5.12 5.99 -22.97
N ALA A 310 -4.71 5.82 -21.71
CA ALA A 310 -4.52 4.49 -21.15
C ALA A 310 -5.85 3.77 -20.89
N ALA A 311 -6.92 4.50 -20.57
CA ALA A 311 -8.26 3.92 -20.48
C ALA A 311 -8.71 3.36 -21.85
N ALA A 312 -8.54 4.11 -22.94
CA ALA A 312 -8.84 3.65 -24.29
C ALA A 312 -8.02 2.41 -24.68
N TYR A 313 -6.74 2.36 -24.27
CA TYR A 313 -5.92 1.16 -24.41
C TYR A 313 -6.47 -0.02 -23.61
N ALA A 314 -6.79 0.18 -22.32
CA ALA A 314 -7.32 -0.84 -21.43
C ALA A 314 -8.70 -1.37 -21.87
N ALA A 315 -9.51 -0.56 -22.55
CA ALA A 315 -10.74 -0.98 -23.21
C ALA A 315 -10.53 -1.74 -24.52
N GLY A 316 -9.29 -1.83 -25.02
CA GLY A 316 -8.98 -2.41 -26.33
C GLY A 316 -9.38 -1.54 -27.52
N ALA A 317 -9.75 -0.27 -27.31
CA ALA A 317 -10.18 0.64 -28.38
C ALA A 317 -9.01 1.16 -29.22
N ILE A 318 -7.80 1.23 -28.64
CA ILE A 318 -6.57 1.60 -29.34
C ILE A 318 -5.44 0.63 -29.00
N SER A 319 -4.51 0.46 -29.93
CA SER A 319 -3.32 -0.37 -29.69
C SER A 319 -2.34 0.30 -28.73
N GLU A 320 -1.49 -0.50 -28.08
CA GLU A 320 -0.37 -0.03 -27.25
C GLU A 320 0.50 0.99 -28.01
N LYS A 321 0.81 0.71 -29.28
CA LYS A 321 1.56 1.61 -30.17
C LYS A 321 0.82 2.93 -30.41
N SER A 322 -0.48 2.88 -30.68
CA SER A 322 -1.29 4.08 -30.93
C SER A 322 -1.37 4.96 -29.69
N ALA A 323 -1.53 4.35 -28.51
CA ALA A 323 -1.63 5.04 -27.23
C ALA A 323 -0.36 5.86 -26.93
N ILE A 324 0.83 5.26 -27.07
CA ILE A 324 2.08 5.98 -26.78
C ILE A 324 2.38 7.08 -27.80
N ILE A 325 2.07 6.87 -29.07
CA ILE A 325 2.24 7.89 -30.13
C ILE A 325 1.29 9.07 -29.88
N LEU A 326 0.03 8.80 -29.52
CA LEU A 326 -0.93 9.83 -29.16
C LEU A 326 -0.46 10.65 -27.96
N ALA A 327 0.03 9.99 -26.91
CA ALA A 327 0.57 10.65 -25.73
C ALA A 327 1.80 11.53 -26.05
N TYR A 328 2.70 11.05 -26.93
CA TYR A 328 3.86 11.80 -27.38
C TYR A 328 3.46 13.10 -28.10
N TYR A 329 2.60 13.03 -29.13
CA TYR A 329 2.20 14.22 -29.86
C TYR A 329 1.35 15.16 -28.99
N ARG A 330 0.51 14.63 -28.10
CA ARG A 330 -0.25 15.45 -27.15
C ARG A 330 0.67 16.19 -26.18
N GLY A 331 1.72 15.54 -25.68
CA GLY A 331 2.75 16.19 -24.86
C GLY A 331 3.51 17.28 -25.63
N LYS A 332 3.92 16.99 -26.86
CA LYS A 332 4.64 17.93 -27.74
C LYS A 332 3.81 19.19 -28.02
N LEU A 333 2.53 19.03 -28.35
CA LEU A 333 1.60 20.15 -28.55
C LEU A 333 1.32 20.91 -27.25
N ALA A 334 1.16 20.22 -26.13
CA ALA A 334 0.96 20.86 -24.83
C ALA A 334 2.15 21.75 -24.43
N LYS A 335 3.39 21.33 -24.72
CA LYS A 335 4.58 22.15 -24.49
C LYS A 335 4.57 23.44 -25.31
N GLN A 336 4.09 23.40 -26.55
CA GLN A 336 3.98 24.60 -27.39
C GLN A 336 2.97 25.63 -26.86
N GLN A 337 2.05 25.20 -25.97
CA GLN A 337 1.04 26.05 -25.35
C GLN A 337 1.43 26.48 -23.92
N MET A 338 2.61 26.09 -23.41
CA MET A 338 3.07 26.51 -22.09
C MET A 338 3.16 28.04 -21.99
N GLY A 339 2.69 28.59 -20.88
CA GLY A 339 2.68 30.04 -20.61
C GLY A 339 1.42 30.79 -21.08
N LEU A 340 0.49 30.11 -21.78
CA LEU A 340 -0.79 30.70 -22.19
C LEU A 340 -1.92 30.49 -21.16
N GLY A 341 -1.69 29.66 -20.14
CA GLY A 341 -2.66 29.40 -19.08
C GLY A 341 -2.08 28.49 -17.98
N GLU A 342 -2.76 28.47 -16.85
CA GLU A 342 -2.45 27.62 -15.69
C GLU A 342 -3.72 26.90 -15.21
N MET A 343 -3.53 25.79 -14.50
CA MET A 343 -4.62 25.02 -13.91
C MET A 343 -4.49 25.01 -12.39
N ALA A 344 -5.60 25.15 -11.69
CA ALA A 344 -5.67 25.04 -10.24
C ALA A 344 -6.86 24.15 -9.84
N SER A 345 -6.67 23.31 -8.82
CA SER A 345 -7.76 22.55 -8.19
C SER A 345 -8.33 23.37 -7.04
N ILE A 346 -9.63 23.63 -7.06
CA ILE A 346 -10.32 24.46 -6.06
C ILE A 346 -11.49 23.68 -5.48
N GLY A 347 -11.57 23.56 -4.16
CA GLY A 347 -12.70 22.94 -3.47
C GLY A 347 -13.87 23.90 -3.37
N LEU A 348 -14.67 24.01 -4.43
CA LEU A 348 -15.88 24.84 -4.46
C LEU A 348 -17.14 23.97 -4.29
N SER A 349 -18.10 24.48 -3.53
CA SER A 349 -19.47 23.94 -3.50
C SER A 349 -20.18 24.18 -4.83
N SER A 350 -21.27 23.46 -5.08
CA SER A 350 -22.07 23.61 -6.31
C SER A 350 -22.63 25.02 -6.51
N GLU A 351 -22.87 25.78 -5.43
CA GLU A 351 -23.34 27.17 -5.49
C GLU A 351 -22.22 28.15 -5.85
N GLU A 352 -21.00 27.90 -5.39
CA GLU A 352 -19.82 28.75 -5.67
C GLU A 352 -19.29 28.58 -7.09
N LYS A 353 -19.63 27.46 -7.77
CA LYS A 353 -19.26 27.22 -9.18
C LYS A 353 -19.80 28.30 -10.13
N ALA A 354 -21.01 28.82 -9.86
CA ALA A 354 -21.65 29.82 -10.71
C ALA A 354 -20.84 31.12 -10.80
N TRP A 355 -20.17 31.51 -9.72
CA TRP A 355 -19.32 32.70 -9.69
C TRP A 355 -18.00 32.53 -10.48
N ALA A 356 -17.43 31.32 -10.50
CA ALA A 356 -16.15 31.04 -11.14
C ALA A 356 -16.25 30.91 -12.67
N GLN A 357 -17.39 30.45 -13.20
CA GLN A 357 -17.59 30.18 -14.64
C GLN A 357 -17.42 31.41 -15.54
N ASP A 358 -17.70 32.61 -15.03
CA ASP A 358 -17.59 33.85 -15.80
C ASP A 358 -16.14 34.31 -16.05
N ARG A 359 -15.15 33.69 -15.39
CA ARG A 359 -13.74 34.14 -15.43
C ARG A 359 -12.72 33.03 -15.65
N ILE A 360 -13.08 31.79 -15.33
CA ILE A 360 -12.19 30.63 -15.40
C ILE A 360 -12.97 29.47 -16.01
N SER A 361 -12.38 28.79 -17.00
CA SER A 361 -12.97 27.56 -17.54
C SER A 361 -12.93 26.48 -16.46
N LEU A 362 -14.09 25.91 -16.14
CA LEU A 362 -14.21 24.76 -15.24
C LEU A 362 -14.17 23.47 -16.07
N ALA A 363 -13.29 22.55 -15.70
CA ALA A 363 -13.14 21.22 -16.31
C ALA A 363 -13.80 20.14 -15.45
#